data_AF-A0A0A2B260-F1
#
_entry.id   AF-A0A0A2B260-F1
#
_cell.length_a   1.000
_cell.length_b   1.000
_cell.length_c   1.000
_cell.angle_alpha   90.00
_cell.angle_beta   90.00
_cell.angle_gamma   90.00
#
_symmetry.space_group_name_H-M   'P 1'
#
loop_
_entity.id
_entity.type
_entity.pdbx_description
1 polymer ?
#
loop_
_entity_poly.entity_id
_entity_poly.type
_entity_poly.pdbx_seq_one_letter_code
_entity_poly.pdbx_strand_id
1 'polypeptide(L)'
;MKNQRWFKTPEAKVILGCSDQYLKKNRDTHGGFLEEEVHYRFGGSVNSPIYWNVEEIMKVFHDRGKTIRLGREMVKQVLQGEE
;
A
#
# COMPACT_ATOMS: atom_id res chain seq x y z
N MET A 1 -3.77 -23.90 -0.06
CA MET A 1 -3.55 -22.62 0.65
C MET A 1 -2.43 -21.89 -0.06
N LYS A 2 -2.62 -20.63 -0.48
CA LYS A 2 -1.50 -19.84 -1.02
C LYS A 2 -0.55 -19.55 0.14
N ASN A 3 0.73 -19.90 -0.02
CA ASN A 3 1.76 -19.54 0.94
C ASN A 3 1.98 -18.03 0.88
N GLN A 4 1.22 -17.26 1.66
CA GLN A 4 1.44 -15.82 1.79
C GLN A 4 2.85 -15.58 2.34
N ARG A 5 3.69 -14.98 1.50
CA ARG A 5 5.07 -14.66 1.89
C ARG A 5 5.12 -13.28 2.52
N TRP A 6 5.54 -13.27 3.78
CA TRP A 6 5.73 -12.08 4.58
C TRP A 6 7.21 -11.68 4.57
N PHE A 7 7.50 -10.47 4.10
CA PHE A 7 8.87 -9.99 3.90
C PHE A 7 9.23 -8.89 4.88
N LYS A 8 10.51 -8.80 5.29
CA LYS A 8 10.97 -7.66 6.09
C LYS A 8 11.03 -6.40 5.22
N THR A 9 10.96 -5.23 5.85
CA THR A 9 10.98 -3.93 5.16
C THR A 9 12.04 -3.81 4.04
N PRO A 10 13.32 -4.21 4.24
CA PRO A 10 14.34 -4.08 3.19
C PRO A 10 14.05 -4.88 1.92
N GLU A 11 13.41 -6.06 2.03
CA GLU A 11 13.03 -6.90 0.89
C GLU A 11 11.72 -6.40 0.28
N ALA A 12 10.73 -6.11 1.13
CA ALA A 12 9.42 -5.64 0.71
C ALA A 12 9.52 -4.35 -0.12
N LYS A 13 10.35 -3.40 0.28
CA LYS A 13 10.53 -2.12 -0.44
C LYS A 13 11.12 -2.30 -1.84
N VAL A 14 12.03 -3.28 -2.02
CA VAL A 14 12.59 -3.64 -3.33
C VAL A 14 11.51 -4.30 -4.20
N ILE A 15 10.79 -5.28 -3.66
CA ILE A 15 9.73 -6.00 -4.39
C ILE A 15 8.59 -5.06 -4.81
N LEU A 16 8.19 -4.16 -3.92
CA LEU A 16 7.08 -3.23 -4.13
C LEU A 16 7.49 -1.96 -4.89
N GLY A 17 8.78 -1.76 -5.16
CA GLY A 17 9.29 -0.58 -5.86
C GLY A 17 9.00 0.74 -5.14
N CYS A 18 9.05 0.78 -3.81
CA CYS A 18 8.79 1.98 -3.02
C CYS A 18 9.80 2.16 -1.88
N SER A 19 9.72 3.27 -1.13
CA SER A 19 10.61 3.52 0.01
C SER A 19 10.09 2.93 1.31
N ASP A 20 10.99 2.62 2.24
CA ASP A 20 10.64 2.16 3.59
C ASP A 20 9.71 3.16 4.32
N GLN A 21 9.96 4.46 4.11
CA GLN A 21 9.16 5.52 4.70
C GLN A 21 7.75 5.54 4.11
N TYR A 22 7.60 5.32 2.80
CA TYR A 22 6.30 5.23 2.14
C TYR A 22 5.46 4.11 2.74
N LEU A 23 6.02 2.91 2.90
CA LEU A 23 5.31 1.78 3.53
C LEU A 23 4.86 2.13 4.96
N LYS A 24 5.79 2.63 5.79
CA LYS A 24 5.50 2.93 7.20
C LYS A 24 4.47 4.04 7.39
N LYS A 25 4.50 5.08 6.56
CA LYS A 25 3.55 6.20 6.62
C LYS A 25 2.16 5.84 6.09
N ASN A 26 2.06 4.87 5.19
CA ASN A 26 0.78 4.44 4.63
C ASN A 26 0.11 3.33 5.44
N ARG A 27 0.60 3.00 6.63
CA ARG A 27 -0.14 2.14 7.57
C ARG A 27 -1.36 2.85 8.12
N ASP A 28 -2.42 2.09 8.38
CA ASP A 28 -3.65 2.51 9.06
C ASP A 28 -3.40 3.26 10.37
N THR A 29 -2.42 2.84 11.17
CA THR A 29 -1.95 3.53 12.39
C THR A 29 -1.49 4.97 12.17
N HIS A 30 -1.22 5.36 10.93
CA HIS A 30 -0.80 6.70 10.52
C HIS A 30 -1.84 7.37 9.60
N GLY A 31 -3.08 6.87 9.56
CA GLY A 31 -4.13 7.33 8.66
C GLY A 31 -3.96 6.88 7.20
N GLY A 32 -3.06 5.92 6.97
CA GLY A 32 -2.84 5.33 5.66
C GLY A 32 -3.82 4.22 5.31
N PHE A 33 -3.59 3.59 4.17
CA PHE A 33 -4.48 2.59 3.56
C PHE A 33 -3.99 1.13 3.68
N LEU A 34 -2.85 0.92 4.33
CA LEU A 34 -2.30 -0.40 4.59
C LEU A 34 -2.77 -0.84 5.98
N GLU A 35 -3.73 -1.76 6.01
CA GLU A 35 -4.31 -2.37 7.21
C GLU A 35 -3.37 -3.38 7.90
N GLU A 36 -3.35 -3.38 9.23
CA GLU A 36 -2.68 -4.40 10.05
C GLU A 36 -3.29 -5.79 9.82
N GLU A 37 -2.48 -6.83 9.93
CA GLU A 37 -2.78 -8.25 9.67
C GLU A 37 -3.12 -8.61 8.22
N VAL A 38 -3.51 -7.63 7.39
CA VAL A 38 -3.74 -7.80 5.95
C VAL A 38 -2.47 -7.49 5.16
N HIS A 39 -1.96 -6.27 5.31
CA HIS A 39 -0.83 -5.75 4.54
C HIS A 39 0.48 -5.81 5.30
N TYR A 40 0.42 -5.63 6.62
CA TYR A 40 1.59 -5.64 7.47
C TYR A 40 1.27 -6.27 8.82
N ARG A 41 2.30 -6.73 9.54
CA ARG A 41 2.18 -7.18 10.92
C ARG A 41 3.45 -6.89 11.70
N PHE A 42 3.32 -6.64 12.99
CA PHE A 42 4.47 -6.54 13.90
C PHE A 42 4.98 -7.94 14.27
N GLY A 43 6.26 -8.04 14.61
CA GLY A 43 6.78 -9.25 15.25
C GLY A 43 6.48 -9.27 16.76
N GLY A 44 6.98 -10.29 17.46
CA GLY A 44 6.61 -10.57 18.85
C GLY A 44 7.13 -9.61 19.93
N SER A 45 7.74 -8.48 19.57
CA SER A 45 8.22 -7.47 20.52
C SER A 45 8.28 -6.08 19.90
N VAL A 46 8.40 -5.03 20.73
CA VAL A 46 8.48 -3.62 20.28
C VAL A 46 9.66 -3.34 19.35
N ASN A 47 10.76 -4.11 19.46
CA ASN A 47 11.94 -3.98 18.62
C ASN A 47 11.91 -4.92 17.41
N SER A 48 10.85 -5.73 17.28
CA SER A 48 10.73 -6.67 16.19
C SER A 48 10.55 -5.96 14.86
N PRO A 49 11.08 -6.52 13.76
CA PRO A 49 10.85 -5.98 12.43
C PRO A 49 9.37 -6.05 12.08
N ILE A 50 8.97 -5.17 11.17
CA ILE A 50 7.66 -5.21 10.53
C ILE A 50 7.76 -6.11 9.32
N TYR A 51 6.79 -7.01 9.20
CA TYR A 51 6.62 -7.90 8.08
C TYR A 51 5.51 -7.40 7.18
N TRP A 52 5.71 -7.52 5.87
CA TRP A 52 4.82 -6.98 4.85
C TRP A 52 4.34 -8.09 3.92
N ASN A 53 3.03 -8.13 3.68
CA ASN A 53 2.40 -9.00 2.72
C ASN A 53 2.42 -8.33 1.34
N VAL A 54 3.49 -8.57 0.58
CA VAL A 54 3.73 -7.90 -0.70
C VAL A 54 2.62 -8.18 -1.71
N GLU A 55 2.00 -9.37 -1.68
CA GLU A 55 0.94 -9.72 -2.61
C GLU A 55 -0.32 -8.87 -2.39
N GLU A 56 -0.76 -8.72 -1.14
CA GLU A 56 -1.93 -7.87 -0.83
C GLU A 56 -1.62 -6.40 -1.05
N ILE A 57 -0.41 -5.95 -0.70
CA ILE A 57 0.01 -4.55 -0.94
C ILE A 57 0.01 -4.22 -2.44
N MET A 58 0.48 -5.13 -3.30
CA MET A 58 0.46 -4.91 -4.75
C MET A 58 -0.97 -4.73 -5.29
N LYS A 59 -1.94 -5.51 -4.79
CA LYS A 59 -3.35 -5.36 -5.18
C LYS A 59 -3.86 -3.97 -4.79
N VAL A 60 -3.62 -3.54 -3.56
CA VAL A 60 -4.07 -2.23 -3.09
C VAL A 60 -3.38 -1.09 -3.82
N PHE A 61 -2.08 -1.21 -4.13
CA PHE A 61 -1.38 -0.22 -4.96
C PHE A 61 -2.01 -0.11 -6.35
N HIS A 62 -2.32 -1.24 -6.97
CA HIS A 62 -2.94 -1.28 -8.29
C HIS A 62 -4.33 -0.64 -8.28
N ASP A 63 -5.18 -1.01 -7.33
CA ASP A 63 -6.55 -0.52 -7.25
C ASP A 63 -6.59 0.97 -6.91
N ARG A 64 -5.74 1.44 -6.01
CA ARG A 64 -5.58 2.89 -5.75
C ARG A 64 -5.09 3.62 -6.99
N GLY A 65 -4.14 3.05 -7.72
CA GLY A 65 -3.65 3.60 -8.98
C GLY A 65 -4.77 3.77 -10.01
N LYS A 66 -5.67 2.78 -10.12
CA LYS A 66 -6.87 2.87 -10.98
C LYS A 66 -7.79 4.01 -10.53
N THR A 67 -8.15 4.05 -9.25
CA THR A 67 -9.05 5.07 -8.71
C THR A 67 -8.52 6.49 -8.93
N ILE A 68 -7.22 6.70 -8.74
CA ILE A 68 -6.59 8.02 -8.99
C ILE A 68 -6.67 8.40 -10.48
N ARG A 69 -6.45 7.46 -11.40
CA ARG A 69 -6.56 7.72 -12.84
C ARG A 69 -8.00 8.06 -13.24
N LEU A 70 -8.96 7.25 -12.79
CA LEU A 70 -10.39 7.49 -13.03
C LEU A 70 -10.84 8.85 -12.47
N GLY A 71 -10.43 9.17 -11.24
CA GLY A 71 -10.73 10.47 -10.63
C GLY A 71 -10.18 11.65 -11.43
N ARG A 72 -8.95 11.53 -11.98
CA ARG A 72 -8.37 12.56 -12.86
C ARG A 72 -9.17 12.73 -14.15
N GLU A 73 -9.62 11.64 -14.76
CA GLU A 73 -10.45 11.68 -15.97
C GLU A 73 -11.81 12.35 -15.70
N MET A 74 -12.47 12.00 -14.59
CA MET A 74 -13.75 12.61 -14.20
C MET A 74 -13.60 14.12 -13.94
N VAL A 75 -12.56 14.53 -13.19
CA VAL A 75 -12.29 15.96 -12.95
C VAL A 75 -12.06 16.71 -14.27
N LYS A 76 -11.33 16.10 -15.22
CA LYS A 76 -11.11 16.71 -16.54
C LYS A 76 -12.42 16.89 -17.30
N GLN A 77 -13.31 15.90 -17.29
CA GLN A 77 -14.62 15.99 -17.96
C GLN A 77 -15.50 17.09 -17.37
N VAL A 78 -15.54 17.21 -16.03
CA VAL A 78 -16.31 18.27 -15.36
C VAL A 78 -15.80 19.65 -15.77
N LEU A 79 -14.48 19.87 -15.74
CA LEU A 79 -13.87 21.15 -16.14
C LEU A 79 -14.04 21.49 -17.63
N GLN A 80 -14.21 20.48 -18.50
CA GLN A 80 -14.40 20.66 -19.94
C GLN A 80 -15.87 20.81 -20.36
N GLY A 81 -16.81 20.43 -19.49
CA GLY A 81 -18.26 20.52 -19.74
C GLY A 81 -18.92 21.79 -19.17
N GLU A 82 -18.12 22.74 -18.66
CA GLU A 82 -18.57 24.06 -18.18
C GLU A 82 -18.58 25.14 -19.28
N GLU A 83 -18.48 24.76 -20.57
CA GLU A 83 -18.68 25.64 -21.74
C GLU A 83 -20.08 25.49 -22.37
#